data_AF-A0A1X2LRV5-F1
#
_entry.id   AF-A0A1X2LRV5-F1
#
_cell.length_a   1.000
_cell.length_b   1.000
_cell.length_c   1.000
_cell.angle_alpha   90.00
_cell.angle_beta   90.00
_cell.angle_gamma   90.00
#
_symmetry.space_group_name_H-M   'P 1'
#
loop_
_entity.id
_entity.type
_entity.pdbx_description
1 polymer ?
#
loop_
_entity_poly.entity_id
_entity_poly.type
_entity_poly.pdbx_seq_one_letter_code
_entity_poly.pdbx_strand_id
1 'polypeptide(L)'
;MALLDTDAAAAGARFREATEIDPSMADAWLGRIAAGEESLPTVQQLYAYGARLHRETNRLGVRLSAPIKAGPYLSISVTESSHAGLALASALIDDRQYGKAEALLADSSLLDTWENHQWQQYIEAYLMFAAQRWPDVIAVAAAILPPQAIIMAAVTAATSTLAAHAAAHLGQARVALDWTDRVEIRTGHPSPTESRRHRVDAAVTAIDPHEFPLIAADLAYVRGMAHRQLGEEHEAQVWLSKATINGALIEPAKQALADPTLQLVVTDEEAIRSRTDKWDVSTQRSAQQRQEAEHEERRNELLEEGRALLDNQVGLAEVKRAVAELEDQIEVRALRLAAGLPVANQTNHMLLVGPPGTGKTTTAEALGKIYAGLGIVRHPEIIEVKRADFCGEHIGASGPKTNELINRSLGRILFMDEFYSLVERHQDGRPDMIGMEAVNQLLVALEVHRFDFCFIGAGYEKEVDEFLTVNPGLAGRFNRKLRFESYTPAELVQIAVRYGKPRATVIEAAAAEALNAACATLRAYQAPDGGHGIDVMHNGRFARNVVERAERLRDSRVAAQHRSAKGSVTIEDLQALRTQDVVTAVVDACAEKHVPIAL
;
A
#
# COMPACT_ATOMS: atom_id res chain seq x y z
N MET A 1 25.35 -2.25 55.97
CA MET A 1 24.48 -1.25 56.63
C MET A 1 25.28 -0.15 57.30
N ALA A 2 25.97 -0.38 58.44
CA ALA A 2 26.75 0.69 59.11
C ALA A 2 27.85 1.34 58.25
N LEU A 3 28.36 0.61 57.24
CA LEU A 3 29.35 1.11 56.28
C LEU A 3 28.75 1.89 55.11
N LEU A 4 27.43 1.85 54.86
CA LEU A 4 26.85 2.47 53.65
C LEU A 4 27.09 3.98 53.60
N ASP A 5 26.97 4.66 54.74
CA ASP A 5 27.13 6.13 54.82
C ASP A 5 28.60 6.57 54.97
N THR A 6 29.50 5.64 55.32
CA THR A 6 30.89 5.96 55.70
C THR A 6 31.94 5.40 54.72
N ASP A 7 31.67 4.25 54.11
CA ASP A 7 32.51 3.56 53.13
C ASP A 7 31.66 2.65 52.23
N ALA A 8 31.07 3.24 51.19
CA ALA A 8 30.22 2.53 50.24
C ALA A 8 30.95 1.37 49.53
N ALA A 9 32.26 1.51 49.27
CA ALA A 9 33.05 0.47 48.62
C ALA A 9 33.21 -0.76 49.52
N ALA A 10 33.52 -0.56 50.80
CA ALA A 10 33.56 -1.65 51.78
C ALA A 10 32.18 -2.25 52.04
N ALA A 11 31.12 -1.44 52.07
CA ALA A 11 29.74 -1.93 52.15
C ALA A 11 29.40 -2.84 50.96
N GLY A 12 29.73 -2.42 49.74
CA GLY A 12 29.52 -3.19 48.51
C GLY A 12 30.26 -4.53 48.52
N ALA A 13 31.49 -4.58 49.04
CA ALA A 13 32.23 -5.84 49.20
C ALA A 13 31.52 -6.82 50.15
N ARG A 14 30.94 -6.33 51.25
CA ARG A 14 30.19 -7.17 52.20
C ARG A 14 28.86 -7.66 51.64
N PHE A 15 28.16 -6.83 50.87
CA PHE A 15 26.95 -7.28 50.19
C PHE A 15 27.23 -8.27 49.07
N ARG A 16 28.36 -8.13 48.35
CA ARG A 16 28.83 -9.14 47.40
C ARG A 16 29.08 -10.49 48.07
N GLU A 17 29.85 -10.51 49.15
CA GLU A 17 30.08 -11.70 49.97
C GLU A 17 28.74 -12.34 50.41
N ALA A 18 27.77 -11.54 50.84
CA ALA A 18 26.44 -12.04 51.22
C ALA A 18 25.67 -12.68 50.05
N THR A 19 25.70 -12.06 48.86
CA THR A 19 25.07 -12.63 47.64
C THR A 19 25.82 -13.83 47.07
N GLU A 20 27.13 -13.96 47.32
CA GLU A 20 27.91 -15.15 46.94
C GLU A 20 27.58 -16.34 47.85
N ILE A 21 27.35 -16.08 49.15
CA ILE A 21 26.94 -17.09 50.13
C ILE A 21 25.49 -17.52 49.89
N ASP A 22 24.58 -16.57 49.69
CA ASP A 22 23.17 -16.84 49.38
C ASP A 22 22.68 -15.90 48.26
N PRO A 23 22.67 -16.39 47.00
CA PRO A 23 22.15 -15.64 45.87
C PRO A 23 20.67 -15.25 46.02
N SER A 24 19.90 -15.90 46.89
CA SER A 24 18.49 -15.59 47.10
C SER A 24 18.23 -14.46 48.10
N MET A 25 19.29 -13.84 48.64
CA MET A 25 19.22 -12.75 49.61
C MET A 25 18.93 -11.41 48.92
N ALA A 26 17.64 -11.13 48.66
CA ALA A 26 17.20 -9.91 47.98
C ALA A 26 17.68 -8.61 48.64
N ASP A 27 17.66 -8.55 49.97
CA ASP A 27 18.18 -7.39 50.73
C ASP A 27 19.67 -7.12 50.45
N ALA A 28 20.47 -8.16 50.21
CA ALA A 28 21.89 -8.00 49.87
C ALA A 28 22.07 -7.50 48.43
N TRP A 29 21.24 -7.94 47.48
CA TRP A 29 21.22 -7.36 46.13
C TRP A 29 20.84 -5.88 46.15
N LEU A 30 19.82 -5.50 46.92
CA LEU A 30 19.46 -4.09 47.13
C LEU A 30 20.61 -3.32 47.81
N GLY A 31 21.34 -3.97 48.72
CA GLY A 31 22.52 -3.40 49.38
C GLY A 31 23.70 -3.18 48.43
N ARG A 32 23.92 -4.07 47.45
CA ARG A 32 24.92 -3.87 46.38
C ARG A 32 24.58 -2.65 45.53
N ILE A 33 23.30 -2.48 45.20
CA ILE A 33 22.82 -1.32 44.43
C ILE A 33 22.94 -0.03 45.25
N ALA A 34 22.55 -0.04 46.53
CA ALA A 34 22.78 1.09 47.43
C ALA A 34 24.27 1.47 47.59
N ALA A 35 25.19 0.51 47.36
CA ALA A 35 26.63 0.73 47.33
C ALA A 35 27.18 1.14 45.95
N GLY A 36 26.31 1.38 44.95
CA GLY A 36 26.65 1.87 43.62
C GLY A 36 26.76 0.80 42.51
N GLU A 37 26.38 -0.45 42.77
CA GLU A 37 26.47 -1.54 41.80
C GLU A 37 25.16 -1.73 40.99
N GLU A 38 24.85 -0.78 40.11
CA GLU A 38 23.61 -0.74 39.30
C GLU A 38 23.72 -1.47 37.95
N SER A 39 24.32 -2.66 37.92
CA SER A 39 24.41 -3.45 36.67
C SER A 39 23.08 -4.16 36.36
N LEU A 40 22.75 -4.35 35.07
CA LEU A 40 21.55 -5.10 34.66
C LEU A 40 21.47 -6.49 35.34
N PRO A 41 22.54 -7.30 35.42
CA PRO A 41 22.52 -8.55 36.19
C PRO A 41 22.16 -8.37 37.67
N THR A 42 22.66 -7.32 38.33
CA THR A 42 22.35 -7.03 39.74
C THR A 42 20.86 -6.75 39.94
N VAL A 43 20.28 -5.91 39.08
CA VAL A 43 18.85 -5.56 39.13
C VAL A 43 17.97 -6.76 38.76
N GLN A 44 18.40 -7.60 37.81
CA GLN A 44 17.72 -8.85 37.48
C GLN A 44 17.66 -9.80 38.68
N GLN A 45 18.76 -9.98 39.41
CA GLN A 45 18.78 -10.83 40.60
C GLN A 45 17.94 -10.25 41.74
N LEU A 46 17.99 -8.91 41.94
CA LEU A 46 17.12 -8.23 42.89
C LEU A 46 15.64 -8.52 42.61
N TYR A 47 15.19 -8.36 41.36
CA TYR A 47 13.81 -8.63 40.98
C TYR A 47 13.46 -10.13 41.07
N ALA A 48 14.34 -11.02 40.61
CA ALA A 48 14.12 -12.46 40.64
C ALA A 48 13.85 -13.00 42.07
N TYR A 49 14.47 -12.39 43.08
CA TYR A 49 14.26 -12.72 44.49
C TYR A 49 13.45 -11.66 45.25
N GLY A 50 12.83 -10.71 44.56
CA GLY A 50 12.19 -9.53 45.16
C GLY A 50 11.08 -9.87 46.16
N ALA A 51 10.41 -11.02 46.02
CA ALA A 51 9.46 -11.53 47.02
C ALA A 51 10.06 -11.80 48.41
N ARG A 52 11.39 -11.83 48.53
CA ARG A 52 12.13 -11.98 49.80
C ARG A 52 12.69 -10.66 50.33
N LEU A 53 12.39 -9.53 49.68
CA LEU A 53 12.76 -8.22 50.20
C LEU A 53 12.24 -8.04 51.61
N HIS A 54 13.00 -7.29 52.41
CA HIS A 54 12.77 -7.04 53.82
C HIS A 54 13.03 -8.21 54.77
N ARG A 55 13.32 -9.43 54.31
CA ARG A 55 13.51 -10.58 55.21
C ARG A 55 14.67 -10.39 56.18
N GLU A 56 15.84 -10.02 55.67
CA GLU A 56 17.04 -9.83 56.49
C GLU A 56 17.06 -8.46 57.16
N THR A 57 16.57 -7.43 56.48
CA THR A 57 16.51 -6.08 57.06
C THR A 57 15.51 -6.00 58.22
N ASN A 58 14.36 -6.69 58.13
CA ASN A 58 13.43 -6.86 59.27
C ASN A 58 14.07 -7.67 60.41
N ARG A 59 14.77 -8.76 60.09
CA ARG A 59 15.48 -9.57 61.11
C ARG A 59 16.52 -8.75 61.87
N LEU A 60 17.17 -7.81 61.20
CA LEU A 60 18.21 -6.94 61.76
C LEU A 60 17.65 -5.61 62.32
N GLY A 61 16.36 -5.33 62.14
CA GLY A 61 15.73 -4.08 62.62
C GLY A 61 16.21 -2.82 61.89
N VAL A 62 16.62 -2.95 60.63
CA VAL A 62 17.14 -1.85 59.81
C VAL A 62 16.25 -1.63 58.59
N ARG A 63 16.29 -0.42 58.01
CA ARG A 63 15.65 -0.13 56.72
C ARG A 63 16.71 0.03 55.65
N LEU A 64 16.39 -0.43 54.45
CA LEU A 64 17.24 -0.30 53.27
C LEU A 64 16.37 0.12 52.09
N SER A 65 16.84 1.12 51.36
CA SER A 65 16.27 1.56 50.10
C SER A 65 17.43 1.99 49.20
N ALA A 66 17.27 1.83 47.89
CA ALA A 66 18.25 2.32 46.93
C ALA A 66 17.51 3.05 45.79
N PRO A 67 17.96 4.26 45.40
CA PRO A 67 17.51 4.86 44.15
C PRO A 67 18.08 4.03 43.00
N ILE A 68 17.24 3.63 42.05
CA ILE A 68 17.67 2.98 40.81
C ILE A 68 17.13 3.79 39.65
N LYS A 69 17.97 4.04 38.64
CA LYS A 69 17.56 4.73 37.41
C LYS A 69 16.30 4.11 36.83
N ALA A 70 15.29 4.95 36.56
CA ALA A 70 14.03 4.58 35.93
C ALA A 70 13.71 5.65 34.90
N GLY A 71 13.93 5.33 33.62
CA GLY A 71 13.88 6.28 32.51
C GLY A 71 15.13 7.17 32.40
N PRO A 72 15.15 8.08 31.42
CA PRO A 72 16.30 8.94 31.17
C PRO A 72 16.48 10.06 32.21
N TYR A 73 15.46 10.34 33.01
CA TYR A 73 15.41 11.54 33.86
C TYR A 73 15.35 11.27 35.35
N LEU A 74 14.75 10.16 35.77
CA LEU A 74 14.36 9.93 37.14
C LEU A 74 14.99 8.64 37.70
N SER A 75 14.92 8.50 39.01
CA SER A 75 15.25 7.26 39.72
C SER A 75 14.10 6.88 40.63
N ILE A 76 13.74 5.61 40.63
CA ILE A 76 12.73 5.05 41.54
C ILE A 76 13.44 4.61 42.83
N SER A 77 12.91 5.01 43.98
CA SER A 77 13.42 4.52 45.27
C SER A 77 12.86 3.12 45.51
N VAL A 78 13.70 2.10 45.34
CA VAL A 78 13.26 0.71 45.49
C VAL A 78 13.13 0.37 46.96
N THR A 79 11.88 0.05 47.32
CA THR A 79 11.48 -0.47 48.63
C THR A 79 10.76 -1.79 48.44
N GLU A 80 9.83 -1.86 47.48
CA GLU A 80 9.04 -3.04 47.18
C GLU A 80 9.55 -3.81 45.95
N SER A 81 9.12 -5.06 45.81
CA SER A 81 9.48 -5.91 44.66
C SER A 81 8.98 -5.34 43.32
N SER A 82 7.84 -4.65 43.32
CA SER A 82 7.29 -4.00 42.13
C SER A 82 8.14 -2.83 41.65
N HIS A 83 8.71 -2.03 42.57
CA HIS A 83 9.67 -0.96 42.24
C HIS A 83 10.92 -1.54 41.56
N ALA A 84 11.42 -2.68 42.05
CA ALA A 84 12.53 -3.38 41.41
C ALA A 84 12.18 -3.87 39.99
N GLY A 85 10.94 -4.29 39.74
CA GLY A 85 10.47 -4.69 38.43
C GLY A 85 10.38 -3.51 37.44
N LEU A 86 9.86 -2.37 37.90
CA LEU A 86 9.83 -1.13 37.10
C LEU A 86 11.26 -0.64 36.78
N ALA A 87 12.16 -0.65 37.76
CA ALA A 87 13.57 -0.34 37.55
C ALA A 87 14.24 -1.32 36.57
N LEU A 88 13.94 -2.62 36.67
CA LEU A 88 14.43 -3.64 35.75
C LEU A 88 13.93 -3.41 34.32
N ALA A 89 12.66 -3.05 34.14
CA ALA A 89 12.13 -2.71 32.83
C ALA A 89 12.90 -1.55 32.19
N SER A 90 13.21 -0.50 32.96
CA SER A 90 14.08 0.59 32.50
C SER A 90 15.48 0.10 32.11
N ALA A 91 16.11 -0.73 32.92
CA ALA A 91 17.45 -1.27 32.63
C ALA A 91 17.45 -2.16 31.36
N LEU A 92 16.38 -2.91 31.12
CA LEU A 92 16.20 -3.69 29.89
C LEU A 92 16.04 -2.79 28.65
N ILE A 93 15.39 -1.62 28.79
CA ILE A 93 15.27 -0.62 27.71
C ILE A 93 16.65 -0.03 27.39
N ASP A 94 17.42 0.35 28.41
CA ASP A 94 18.79 0.85 28.26
C ASP A 94 19.71 -0.16 27.53
N ASP A 95 19.55 -1.46 27.83
CA ASP A 95 20.27 -2.56 27.18
C ASP A 95 19.65 -3.02 25.83
N ARG A 96 18.65 -2.29 25.32
CA ARG A 96 17.94 -2.56 24.06
C ARG A 96 17.21 -3.91 24.00
N GLN A 97 16.90 -4.51 25.15
CA GLN A 97 16.08 -5.73 25.25
C GLN A 97 14.58 -5.39 25.28
N TYR A 98 14.11 -4.64 24.27
CA TYR A 98 12.78 -4.04 24.23
C TYR A 98 11.63 -5.04 24.39
N GLY A 99 11.71 -6.21 23.76
CA GLY A 99 10.67 -7.25 23.90
C GLY A 99 10.55 -7.81 25.32
N LYS A 100 11.66 -7.89 26.07
CA LYS A 100 11.61 -8.33 27.48
C LYS A 100 11.07 -7.22 28.38
N ALA A 101 11.42 -5.96 28.11
CA ALA A 101 10.88 -4.82 28.82
C ALA A 101 9.35 -4.71 28.61
N GLU A 102 8.87 -4.85 27.37
CA GLU A 102 7.43 -4.86 27.05
C GLU A 102 6.71 -5.98 27.81
N ALA A 103 7.26 -7.20 27.80
CA ALA A 103 6.66 -8.33 28.51
C ALA A 103 6.63 -8.13 30.03
N LEU A 104 7.67 -7.53 30.61
CA LEU A 104 7.73 -7.25 32.04
C LEU A 104 6.75 -6.14 32.45
N LEU A 105 6.65 -5.06 31.67
CA LEU A 105 5.70 -3.97 31.94
C LEU A 105 4.25 -4.42 31.83
N ALA A 106 3.95 -5.45 31.03
CA ALA A 106 2.62 -6.04 30.95
C ALA A 106 2.21 -6.86 32.19
N ASP A 107 3.13 -7.15 33.12
CA ASP A 107 2.82 -7.88 34.34
C ASP A 107 2.06 -7.01 35.36
N SER A 108 0.79 -7.34 35.59
CA SER A 108 -0.06 -6.68 36.58
C SER A 108 0.47 -6.73 38.01
N SER A 109 1.39 -7.66 38.34
CA SER A 109 2.02 -7.74 39.66
C SER A 109 2.84 -6.48 40.01
N LEU A 110 3.26 -5.71 39.00
CA LEU A 110 3.97 -4.45 39.19
C LEU A 110 3.06 -3.30 39.64
N LEU A 111 1.73 -3.47 39.60
CA LEU A 111 0.73 -2.43 39.90
C LEU A 111 0.11 -2.60 41.30
N ASP A 112 0.90 -3.07 42.26
CA ASP A 112 0.49 -3.26 43.65
C ASP A 112 0.30 -1.95 44.42
N THR A 113 0.93 -0.85 43.98
CA THR A 113 0.78 0.49 44.55
C THR A 113 0.17 1.49 43.55
N TRP A 114 -0.53 2.51 44.05
CA TRP A 114 -1.17 3.52 43.20
C TRP A 114 -0.18 4.43 42.47
N GLU A 115 1.05 4.56 42.96
CA GLU A 115 2.15 5.29 42.31
C GLU A 115 2.73 4.52 41.11
N ASN A 116 2.72 3.18 41.17
CA ASN A 116 3.27 2.34 40.10
C ASN A 116 2.53 2.49 38.77
N HIS A 117 1.25 2.87 38.79
CA HIS A 117 0.52 3.17 37.56
C HIS A 117 1.14 4.32 36.76
N GLN A 118 1.58 5.38 37.43
CA GLN A 118 2.21 6.51 36.75
C GLN A 118 3.65 6.17 36.31
N TRP A 119 4.39 5.42 37.13
CA TRP A 119 5.72 4.93 36.77
C TRP A 119 5.70 3.97 35.58
N GLN A 120 4.74 3.04 35.54
CA GLN A 120 4.53 2.14 34.40
C GLN A 120 4.28 2.95 33.12
N GLN A 121 3.35 3.91 33.14
CA GLN A 121 3.10 4.79 31.99
C GLN A 121 4.36 5.50 31.52
N TYR A 122 5.14 6.06 32.45
CA TYR A 122 6.39 6.74 32.12
C TYR A 122 7.43 5.80 31.49
N ILE A 123 7.62 4.60 32.05
CA ILE A 123 8.60 3.63 31.55
C ILE A 123 8.13 3.02 30.21
N GLU A 124 6.83 2.83 30.01
CA GLU A 124 6.25 2.45 28.71
C GLU A 124 6.47 3.55 27.67
N ALA A 125 6.26 4.82 28.02
CA ALA A 125 6.56 5.94 27.12
C ALA A 125 8.05 5.97 26.78
N TYR A 126 8.92 5.67 27.75
CA TYR A 126 10.36 5.56 27.53
C TYR A 126 10.74 4.37 26.63
N LEU A 127 10.09 3.21 26.79
CA LEU A 127 10.27 2.05 25.91
C LEU A 127 9.99 2.42 24.46
N MET A 128 8.85 3.08 24.21
CA MET A 128 8.49 3.54 22.87
C MET A 128 9.47 4.61 22.37
N PHE A 129 9.94 5.49 23.24
CA PHE A 129 10.90 6.55 22.92
C PHE A 129 12.25 5.98 22.49
N ALA A 130 12.79 5.03 23.26
CA ALA A 130 14.06 4.37 22.97
C ALA A 130 14.03 3.58 21.65
N ALA A 131 12.87 3.01 21.31
CA ALA A 131 12.61 2.34 20.04
C ALA A 131 12.22 3.31 18.90
N GLN A 132 12.22 4.62 19.14
CA GLN A 132 11.81 5.65 18.18
C GLN A 132 10.42 5.38 17.57
N ARG A 133 9.49 4.93 18.40
CA ARG A 133 8.08 4.68 18.08
C ARG A 133 7.24 5.89 18.49
N TRP A 134 7.49 7.03 17.86
CA TRP A 134 6.97 8.33 18.28
C TRP A 134 5.44 8.41 18.46
N PRO A 135 4.60 7.85 17.56
CA PRO A 135 3.14 7.85 17.76
C PRO A 135 2.74 7.12 19.04
N ASP A 136 3.42 6.01 19.35
CA ASP A 136 3.16 5.20 20.55
C ASP A 136 3.60 5.93 21.83
N VAL A 137 4.69 6.72 21.79
CA VAL A 137 5.09 7.59 22.93
C VAL A 137 3.95 8.56 23.29
N ILE A 138 3.38 9.23 22.28
CA ILE A 138 2.29 10.19 22.49
C ILE A 138 1.03 9.46 22.99
N ALA A 139 0.71 8.30 22.42
CA ALA A 139 -0.44 7.51 22.83
C ALA A 139 -0.35 7.06 24.29
N VAL A 140 0.82 6.55 24.71
CA VAL A 140 1.07 6.15 26.10
C VAL A 140 1.03 7.37 27.04
N ALA A 141 1.70 8.46 26.67
CA ALA A 141 1.72 9.69 27.47
C ALA A 141 0.34 10.34 27.64
N ALA A 142 -0.55 10.18 26.66
CA ALA A 142 -1.92 10.70 26.69
C ALA A 142 -2.92 9.74 27.37
N ALA A 143 -2.50 8.52 27.72
CA ALA A 143 -3.36 7.55 28.37
C ALA A 143 -3.88 8.06 29.72
N ILE A 144 -5.17 7.82 29.99
CA ILE A 144 -5.81 8.23 31.24
C ILE A 144 -5.47 7.21 32.32
N LEU A 145 -4.77 7.64 33.36
CA LEU A 145 -4.47 6.82 34.52
C LEU A 145 -5.75 6.53 35.35
N PRO A 146 -5.79 5.43 36.12
CA PRO A 146 -6.89 5.15 37.03
C PRO A 146 -7.15 6.33 38.00
N PRO A 147 -8.40 6.60 38.41
CA PRO A 147 -8.73 7.73 39.28
C PRO A 147 -7.99 7.74 40.63
N GLN A 148 -7.54 6.57 41.10
CA GLN A 148 -6.82 6.38 42.35
C GLN A 148 -5.30 6.53 42.20
N ALA A 149 -4.78 6.61 40.99
CA ALA A 149 -3.35 6.71 40.73
C ALA A 149 -2.76 7.97 41.38
N ILE A 150 -1.57 7.83 41.96
CA ILE A 150 -0.85 8.96 42.56
C ILE A 150 -0.11 9.68 41.44
N ILE A 151 -0.38 10.98 41.29
CA ILE A 151 0.22 11.82 40.25
C ILE A 151 1.36 12.64 40.84
N MET A 152 2.59 12.30 40.46
CA MET A 152 3.83 12.98 40.83
C MET A 152 4.22 13.98 39.74
N ALA A 153 4.57 15.21 40.15
CA ALA A 153 4.91 16.29 39.22
C ALA A 153 6.11 15.96 38.32
N ALA A 154 7.18 15.41 38.92
CA ALA A 154 8.39 15.04 38.20
C ALA A 154 8.14 13.96 37.13
N VAL A 155 7.33 12.95 37.44
CA VAL A 155 6.98 11.87 36.49
C VAL A 155 6.10 12.41 35.36
N THR A 156 5.12 13.27 35.67
CA THR A 156 4.31 13.95 34.64
C THR A 156 5.17 14.81 33.72
N ALA A 157 6.13 15.55 34.28
CA ALA A 157 7.05 16.39 33.52
C ALA A 157 7.96 15.55 32.61
N ALA A 158 8.51 14.46 33.14
CA ALA A 158 9.32 13.49 32.40
C ALA A 158 8.54 12.88 31.22
N THR A 159 7.33 12.39 31.45
CA THR A 159 6.46 11.83 30.40
C THR A 159 6.08 12.87 29.34
N SER A 160 5.76 14.10 29.77
CA SER A 160 5.44 15.20 28.85
C SER A 160 6.64 15.60 27.99
N THR A 161 7.86 15.52 28.54
CA THR A 161 9.11 15.79 27.82
C THR A 161 9.35 14.74 26.73
N LEU A 162 9.11 13.46 27.02
CA LEU A 162 9.20 12.39 26.01
C LEU A 162 8.16 12.58 24.89
N ALA A 163 6.93 12.94 25.24
CA ALA A 163 5.86 13.20 24.28
C ALA A 163 6.14 14.43 23.40
N ALA A 164 6.74 15.49 23.97
CA ALA A 164 7.16 16.66 23.21
C ALA A 164 8.21 16.29 22.15
N HIS A 165 9.22 15.50 22.51
CA HIS A 165 10.22 15.02 21.56
C HIS A 165 9.60 14.15 20.47
N ALA A 166 8.71 13.23 20.85
CA ALA A 166 8.01 12.39 19.90
C ALA A 166 7.21 13.21 18.87
N ALA A 167 6.48 14.24 19.33
CA ALA A 167 5.76 15.14 18.44
C ALA A 167 6.69 15.92 17.51
N ALA A 168 7.84 16.39 18.02
CA ALA A 168 8.84 17.08 17.20
C ALA A 168 9.46 16.15 16.13
N HIS A 169 9.73 14.89 16.47
CA HIS A 169 10.22 13.89 15.51
C HIS A 169 9.16 13.44 14.48
N LEU A 170 7.88 13.69 14.75
CA LEU A 170 6.79 13.54 13.77
C LEU A 170 6.55 14.80 12.93
N GLY A 171 7.38 15.84 13.10
CA GLY A 171 7.21 17.13 12.41
C GLY A 171 6.03 17.95 12.93
N GLN A 172 5.46 17.58 14.09
CA GLN A 172 4.30 18.23 14.70
C GLN A 172 4.77 19.29 15.71
N ALA A 173 5.52 20.29 15.25
CA ALA A 173 6.16 21.28 16.12
C ALA A 173 5.20 22.01 17.08
N ARG A 174 3.98 22.34 16.63
CA ARG A 174 2.96 22.96 17.51
C ARG A 174 2.50 22.02 18.62
N VAL A 175 2.30 20.74 18.31
CA VAL A 175 1.92 19.73 19.29
C VAL A 175 3.07 19.49 20.28
N ALA A 176 4.31 19.55 19.80
CA ALA A 176 5.48 19.51 20.68
C ALA A 176 5.48 20.68 21.69
N LEU A 177 5.21 21.90 21.23
CA LEU A 177 5.07 23.07 22.11
C LEU A 177 3.93 22.90 23.12
N ASP A 178 2.76 22.41 22.69
CA ASP A 178 1.63 22.12 23.58
C ASP A 178 2.01 21.13 24.69
N TRP A 179 2.84 20.13 24.40
CA TRP A 179 3.38 19.21 25.41
C TRP A 179 4.39 19.88 26.34
N THR A 180 5.24 20.77 25.82
CA THR A 180 6.17 21.52 26.67
C THR A 180 5.45 22.49 27.61
N ASP A 181 4.35 23.12 27.16
CA ASP A 181 3.59 24.10 27.94
C ASP A 181 2.77 23.45 29.07
N ARG A 182 2.67 22.11 29.11
CA ARG A 182 2.15 21.37 30.27
C ARG A 182 3.11 21.35 31.45
N VAL A 183 4.36 21.76 31.27
CA VAL A 183 5.39 21.77 32.32
C VAL A 183 5.92 23.18 32.53
N GLU A 184 5.74 23.69 33.74
CA GLU A 184 6.25 24.98 34.16
C GLU A 184 7.55 24.81 34.96
N ILE A 185 8.61 25.52 34.54
CA ILE A 185 9.90 25.53 35.23
C ILE A 185 9.90 26.71 36.22
N ARG A 186 9.89 26.43 37.53
CA ARG A 186 9.86 27.45 38.60
C ARG A 186 11.02 27.28 39.57
N THR A 187 11.68 28.39 39.94
CA THR A 187 12.71 28.40 40.98
C THR A 187 12.11 28.78 42.33
N GLY A 188 12.16 27.89 43.33
CA GLY A 188 11.75 28.16 44.72
C GLY A 188 10.43 27.51 45.17
N HIS A 189 10.26 27.35 46.50
CA HIS A 189 9.08 26.72 47.10
C HIS A 189 7.80 27.55 46.93
N PRO A 190 6.65 26.95 46.59
CA PRO A 190 5.41 27.69 46.39
C PRO A 190 4.87 28.26 47.71
N SER A 191 4.39 29.51 47.69
CA SER A 191 3.57 30.03 48.79
C SER A 191 2.17 29.40 48.74
N PRO A 192 1.53 29.07 49.88
CA PRO A 192 0.21 28.41 49.91
C PRO A 192 -0.92 29.21 49.25
N THR A 193 -0.70 30.52 49.05
CA THR A 193 -1.68 31.48 48.55
C THR A 193 -1.73 31.59 47.03
N GLU A 194 -0.68 31.21 46.31
CA GLU A 194 -0.60 31.35 44.85
C GLU A 194 -1.21 30.15 44.10
N SER A 195 -1.32 28.99 44.74
CA SER A 195 -1.87 27.75 44.16
C SER A 195 -3.36 27.81 43.78
N ARG A 196 -4.07 28.91 44.09
CA ARG A 196 -5.53 29.05 43.84
C ARG A 196 -5.91 29.91 42.63
N ARG A 197 -4.98 30.64 42.00
CA ARG A 197 -5.36 31.63 40.97
C ARG A 197 -5.37 31.15 39.53
N HIS A 198 -4.85 29.97 39.20
CA HIS A 198 -4.80 29.47 37.82
C HIS A 198 -5.52 28.12 37.68
N ARG A 199 -6.85 28.19 37.53
CA ARG A 199 -7.70 27.12 37.00
C ARG A 199 -8.40 27.67 35.77
N VAL A 200 -7.74 27.65 34.60
CA VAL A 200 -8.38 27.54 33.29
C VAL A 200 -7.38 26.86 32.33
N ASP A 201 -7.79 25.69 31.82
CA ASP A 201 -7.25 24.86 30.73
C ASP A 201 -5.83 24.26 30.83
N ALA A 202 -5.79 22.91 30.71
CA ALA A 202 -4.67 21.97 30.88
C ALA A 202 -4.03 21.94 32.29
N ALA A 203 -3.90 20.75 32.88
CA ALA A 203 -3.25 20.57 34.18
C ALA A 203 -1.74 20.81 34.06
N VAL A 204 -1.30 22.06 34.18
CA VAL A 204 0.11 22.45 34.18
C VAL A 204 0.78 21.90 35.45
N THR A 205 1.81 21.07 35.27
CA THR A 205 2.67 20.61 36.37
C THR A 205 3.86 21.55 36.53
N ALA A 206 4.43 21.67 37.73
CA ALA A 206 5.57 22.55 37.98
C ALA A 206 6.74 21.75 38.56
N ILE A 207 7.96 22.03 38.08
CA ILE A 207 9.20 21.41 38.56
C ILE A 207 10.26 22.47 38.89
N ASP A 208 11.12 22.18 39.87
CA ASP A 208 12.31 22.99 40.17
C ASP A 208 13.48 22.52 39.29
N PRO A 209 14.06 23.40 38.44
CA PRO A 209 15.18 23.03 37.58
C PRO A 209 16.46 22.64 38.36
N HIS A 210 16.60 23.01 39.63
CA HIS A 210 17.71 22.57 40.47
C HIS A 210 17.52 21.14 40.98
N GLU A 211 16.28 20.69 41.15
CA GLU A 211 15.94 19.33 41.57
C GLU A 211 15.91 18.37 40.36
N PHE A 212 15.39 18.84 39.22
CA PHE A 212 15.24 18.05 38.00
C PHE A 212 15.93 18.70 36.78
N PRO A 213 17.26 18.90 36.82
CA PRO A 213 17.98 19.63 35.78
C PRO A 213 17.96 18.95 34.40
N LEU A 214 17.90 17.62 34.36
CA LEU A 214 17.80 16.86 33.10
C LEU A 214 16.50 17.15 32.36
N ILE A 215 15.37 17.14 33.08
CA ILE A 215 14.04 17.42 32.50
C ILE A 215 13.99 18.87 32.00
N ALA A 216 14.45 19.82 32.82
CA ALA A 216 14.46 21.23 32.46
C ALA A 216 15.32 21.52 31.22
N ALA A 217 16.50 20.90 31.12
CA ALA A 217 17.39 21.06 29.97
C ALA A 217 16.77 20.48 28.69
N ASP A 218 16.22 19.27 28.74
CA ASP A 218 15.59 18.60 27.59
C ASP A 218 14.31 19.30 27.13
N LEU A 219 13.50 19.83 28.06
CA LEU A 219 12.34 20.66 27.73
C LEU A 219 12.73 21.92 26.97
N ALA A 220 13.78 22.62 27.43
CA ALA A 220 14.28 23.80 26.75
C ALA A 220 14.86 23.45 25.36
N TYR A 221 15.54 22.31 25.23
CA TYR A 221 16.06 21.82 23.96
C TYR A 221 14.94 21.54 22.96
N VAL A 222 13.96 20.69 23.31
CA VAL A 222 12.87 20.34 22.40
C VAL A 222 12.01 21.55 22.03
N ARG A 223 11.79 22.48 22.97
CA ARG A 223 11.11 23.75 22.70
C ARG A 223 11.85 24.58 21.66
N GLY A 224 13.18 24.69 21.80
CA GLY A 224 14.03 25.37 20.83
C GLY A 224 13.98 24.72 19.45
N MET A 225 14.07 23.38 19.38
CA MET A 225 13.98 22.65 18.13
C MET A 225 12.60 22.74 17.47
N ALA A 226 11.52 22.77 18.25
CA ALA A 226 10.17 22.97 17.75
C ALA A 226 9.97 24.37 17.14
N HIS A 227 10.43 25.42 17.82
CA HIS A 227 10.44 26.78 17.25
C HIS A 227 11.25 26.84 15.95
N ARG A 228 12.39 26.15 15.88
CA ARG A 228 13.18 26.06 14.65
C ARG A 228 12.43 25.39 13.50
N GLN A 229 11.70 24.30 13.76
CA GLN A 229 10.84 23.64 12.76
C GLN A 229 9.72 24.57 12.25
N LEU A 230 9.26 25.53 13.07
CA LEU A 230 8.28 26.54 12.67
C LEU A 230 8.89 27.74 11.92
N GLY A 231 10.23 27.80 11.77
CA GLY A 231 10.94 28.93 11.19
C GLY A 231 11.14 30.12 12.15
N GLU A 232 10.89 29.92 13.44
CA GLU A 232 10.99 30.94 14.50
C GLU A 232 12.40 30.93 15.13
N GLU A 233 13.43 31.22 14.33
CA GLU A 233 14.83 31.03 14.74
C GLU A 233 15.25 31.88 15.95
N HIS A 234 14.68 33.06 16.15
CA HIS A 234 14.99 33.88 17.33
C HIS A 234 14.55 33.18 18.63
N GLU A 235 13.32 32.66 18.66
CA GLU A 235 12.80 31.90 19.80
C GLU A 235 13.58 30.59 19.98
N ALA A 236 13.95 29.94 18.87
CA ALA A 236 14.77 28.74 18.91
C ALA A 236 16.10 28.98 19.65
N GLN A 237 16.83 30.06 19.32
CA GLN A 237 18.09 30.41 19.99
C GLN A 237 17.91 30.72 21.47
N VAL A 238 16.85 31.45 21.82
CA VAL A 238 16.52 31.76 23.23
C VAL A 238 16.31 30.47 24.01
N TRP A 239 15.52 29.53 23.51
CA TRP A 239 15.23 28.28 24.21
C TRP A 239 16.43 27.32 24.24
N LEU A 240 17.15 27.17 23.12
CA LEU A 240 18.38 26.36 23.09
C LEU A 240 19.44 26.89 24.06
N SER A 241 19.54 28.21 24.24
CA SER A 241 20.47 28.81 25.23
C SER A 241 20.12 28.48 26.69
N LYS A 242 18.86 28.10 26.96
CA LYS A 242 18.38 27.71 28.29
C LYS A 242 18.54 26.22 28.59
N ALA A 243 18.88 25.40 27.59
CA ALA A 243 19.05 23.95 27.74
C ALA A 243 20.36 23.61 28.46
N THR A 244 20.40 23.85 29.77
CA THR A 244 21.59 23.74 30.60
C THR A 244 21.40 22.82 31.80
N ILE A 245 22.45 22.08 32.15
CA ILE A 245 22.56 21.30 33.38
C ILE A 245 23.64 21.96 34.24
N ASN A 246 23.28 22.42 35.45
CA ASN A 246 24.19 23.13 36.36
C ASN A 246 24.93 24.30 35.68
N GLY A 247 24.25 25.01 34.77
CA GLY A 247 24.80 26.16 34.04
C GLY A 247 25.64 25.82 32.81
N ALA A 248 25.87 24.54 32.50
CA ALA A 248 26.54 24.10 31.27
C ALA A 248 25.52 23.67 30.22
N LEU A 249 25.64 24.14 28.97
CA LEU A 249 24.79 23.71 27.87
C LEU A 249 24.93 22.20 27.63
N ILE A 250 23.80 21.54 27.38
CA ILE A 250 23.83 20.14 26.92
C ILE A 250 24.43 20.08 25.51
N GLU A 251 25.14 19.00 25.23
CA GLU A 251 25.86 18.84 23.95
C GLU A 251 24.94 18.99 22.71
N PRO A 252 23.70 18.43 22.68
CA PRO A 252 22.78 18.66 21.58
C PRO A 252 22.42 20.14 21.36
N ALA A 253 22.22 20.91 22.44
CA ALA A 253 21.90 22.33 22.36
C ALA A 253 23.08 23.16 21.88
N LYS A 254 24.29 22.81 22.31
CA LYS A 254 25.54 23.44 21.84
C LYS A 254 25.72 23.24 20.34
N GLN A 255 25.46 22.04 19.83
CA GLN A 255 25.51 21.74 18.39
C GLN A 255 24.44 22.52 17.61
N ALA A 256 23.19 22.53 18.11
CA ALA A 256 22.09 23.25 17.48
C ALA A 256 22.28 24.78 17.47
N LEU A 257 22.95 25.36 18.48
CA LEU A 257 23.31 26.78 18.50
C LEU A 257 24.47 27.11 17.56
N ALA A 258 25.40 26.17 17.35
CA ALA A 258 26.53 26.35 16.43
C ALA A 258 26.09 26.26 14.96
N ASP A 259 25.06 25.47 14.66
CA ASP A 259 24.53 25.28 13.31
C ASP A 259 23.01 25.56 13.26
N PRO A 260 22.59 26.74 12.75
CA PRO A 260 21.18 27.08 12.54
C PRO A 260 20.46 26.19 11.53
N THR A 261 21.20 25.47 10.66
CA THR A 261 20.61 24.56 9.67
C THR A 261 20.31 23.19 10.24
N LEU A 262 20.82 22.88 11.44
CA LEU A 262 20.54 21.63 12.13
C LEU A 262 19.07 21.56 12.52
N GLN A 263 18.37 20.57 11.96
CA GLN A 263 16.99 20.22 12.26
C GLN A 263 16.91 18.82 12.87
N LEU A 264 15.85 18.56 13.63
CA LEU A 264 15.54 17.20 14.06
C LEU A 264 15.22 16.33 12.84
N VAL A 265 15.68 15.08 12.86
CA VAL A 265 15.26 14.08 11.88
C VAL A 265 13.77 13.83 12.07
N VAL A 266 12.99 14.23 11.06
CA VAL A 266 11.55 14.00 11.02
C VAL A 266 11.26 12.69 10.30
N THR A 267 10.40 11.86 10.89
CA THR A 267 9.84 10.67 10.27
C THR A 267 8.33 10.77 10.26
N ASP A 268 7.67 10.07 9.35
CA ASP A 268 6.22 9.92 9.36
C ASP A 268 5.78 8.60 10.03
N GLU A 269 4.51 8.55 10.40
CA GLU A 269 3.91 7.39 11.08
C GLU A 269 3.89 6.14 10.19
N GLU A 270 3.68 6.29 8.88
CA GLU A 270 3.63 5.14 7.97
C GLU A 270 5.01 4.49 7.82
N ALA A 271 6.08 5.29 7.82
CA ALA A 271 7.43 4.78 7.81
C ALA A 271 7.73 3.95 9.07
N ILE A 272 7.31 4.41 10.26
CA ILE A 272 7.43 3.62 11.50
C ILE A 272 6.63 2.31 11.41
N ARG A 273 5.41 2.37 10.88
CA ARG A 273 4.55 1.18 10.68
C ARG A 273 5.10 0.20 9.64
N SER A 274 5.93 0.65 8.71
CA SER A 274 6.52 -0.19 7.67
C SER A 274 7.66 -1.11 8.13
N ARG A 275 8.12 -0.95 9.39
CA ARG A 275 9.19 -1.77 9.97
C ARG A 275 8.79 -3.23 10.02
N THR A 276 9.70 -4.12 9.62
CA THR A 276 9.48 -5.57 9.73
C THR A 276 9.66 -6.07 11.17
N ASP A 277 10.57 -5.44 11.92
CA ASP A 277 10.64 -5.54 13.38
C ASP A 277 10.29 -4.17 13.98
N LYS A 278 9.20 -4.10 14.76
CA LYS A 278 8.71 -2.86 15.37
C LYS A 278 9.75 -2.15 16.24
N TRP A 279 10.75 -2.89 16.74
CA TRP A 279 11.82 -2.36 17.58
C TRP A 279 13.07 -1.90 16.81
N ASP A 280 13.24 -2.32 15.56
CA ASP A 280 14.43 -2.01 14.77
C ASP A 280 14.14 -0.92 13.74
N VAL A 281 14.62 0.29 14.03
CA VAL A 281 14.52 1.46 13.16
C VAL A 281 15.17 1.23 11.78
N SER A 282 16.19 0.37 11.68
CA SER A 282 16.87 0.10 10.42
C SER A 282 16.02 -0.69 9.41
N THR A 283 14.94 -1.32 9.87
CA THR A 283 13.99 -2.06 9.02
C THR A 283 12.89 -1.18 8.42
N GLN A 284 12.92 0.12 8.72
CA GLN A 284 11.97 1.11 8.20
C GLN A 284 12.18 1.35 6.70
N ARG A 285 11.07 1.43 5.94
CA ARG A 285 11.09 1.79 4.52
C ARG A 285 10.92 3.30 4.34
N SER A 286 11.73 3.88 3.47
CA SER A 286 11.59 5.30 3.09
C SER A 286 10.32 5.53 2.27
N ALA A 287 9.86 6.78 2.19
CA ALA A 287 8.72 7.14 1.35
C ALA A 287 8.93 6.74 -0.12
N GLN A 288 10.15 6.91 -0.64
CA GLN A 288 10.49 6.52 -2.01
C GLN A 288 10.42 5.00 -2.21
N GLN A 289 11.00 4.22 -1.29
CA GLN A 289 10.95 2.76 -1.35
C GLN A 289 9.52 2.22 -1.27
N ARG A 290 8.66 2.87 -0.50
CA ARG A 290 7.24 2.52 -0.42
C ARG A 290 6.51 2.81 -1.73
N GLN A 291 6.72 3.99 -2.32
CA GLN A 291 6.13 4.33 -3.63
C GLN A 291 6.59 3.37 -4.74
N GLU A 292 7.88 3.03 -4.78
CA GLU A 292 8.42 2.07 -5.76
C GLU A 292 7.77 0.69 -5.60
N ALA A 293 7.61 0.21 -4.37
CA ALA A 293 6.95 -1.07 -4.08
C ALA A 293 5.45 -1.05 -4.45
N GLU A 294 4.72 0.02 -4.13
CA GLU A 294 3.31 0.18 -4.51
C GLU A 294 3.14 0.21 -6.03
N HIS A 295 4.04 0.89 -6.75
CA HIS A 295 4.05 0.88 -8.21
C HIS A 295 4.33 -0.50 -8.79
N GLU A 296 5.25 -1.26 -8.20
CA GLU A 296 5.55 -2.62 -8.62
C GLU A 296 4.38 -3.58 -8.35
N GLU A 297 3.78 -3.51 -7.16
CA GLU A 297 2.59 -4.29 -6.81
C GLU A 297 1.44 -3.98 -7.77
N ARG A 298 1.16 -2.70 -8.03
CA ARG A 298 0.10 -2.31 -8.97
C ARG A 298 0.36 -2.80 -10.39
N ARG A 299 1.61 -2.81 -10.85
CA ARG A 299 1.98 -3.37 -12.15
C ARG A 299 1.74 -4.88 -12.21
N ASN A 300 2.11 -5.61 -11.14
CA ASN A 300 1.87 -7.05 -11.07
C ASN A 300 0.38 -7.38 -11.05
N GLU A 301 -0.43 -6.62 -10.32
CA GLU A 301 -1.90 -6.74 -10.36
C GLU A 301 -2.45 -6.57 -11.77
N LEU A 302 -2.04 -5.51 -12.47
CA LEU A 302 -2.48 -5.25 -13.85
C LEU A 302 -2.07 -6.37 -14.81
N LEU A 303 -0.87 -6.91 -14.65
CA LEU A 303 -0.38 -8.02 -15.46
C LEU A 303 -1.26 -9.27 -15.26
N GLU A 304 -1.53 -9.63 -14.00
CA GLU A 304 -2.39 -10.77 -13.67
C GLU A 304 -3.84 -10.57 -14.13
N GLU A 305 -4.41 -9.38 -13.95
CA GLU A 305 -5.73 -9.04 -14.49
C GLU A 305 -5.78 -9.18 -16.02
N GLY A 306 -4.75 -8.71 -16.71
CA GLY A 306 -4.63 -8.79 -18.16
C GLY A 306 -4.54 -10.23 -18.67
N ARG A 307 -3.70 -11.05 -18.02
CA ARG A 307 -3.59 -12.50 -18.29
C ARG A 307 -4.92 -13.21 -18.05
N ALA A 308 -5.58 -12.94 -16.93
CA ALA A 308 -6.87 -13.53 -16.62
C ALA A 308 -7.96 -13.15 -17.64
N LEU A 309 -7.97 -11.90 -18.14
CA LEU A 309 -8.88 -11.49 -19.21
C LEU A 309 -8.62 -12.28 -20.50
N LEU A 310 -7.36 -12.45 -20.88
CA LEU A 310 -6.98 -13.18 -22.07
C LEU A 310 -7.32 -14.67 -21.95
N ASP A 311 -7.05 -15.29 -20.79
CA ASP A 311 -7.36 -16.70 -20.53
C ASP A 311 -8.86 -16.98 -20.52
N ASN A 312 -9.65 -16.02 -20.05
CA ASN A 312 -11.11 -16.07 -20.09
C ASN A 312 -11.69 -15.94 -21.50
N GLN A 313 -10.91 -15.54 -22.51
CA GLN A 313 -11.36 -15.61 -23.89
C GLN A 313 -11.28 -17.04 -24.42
N VAL A 314 -12.37 -17.45 -25.07
CA VAL A 314 -12.50 -18.74 -25.75
C VAL A 314 -11.71 -18.71 -27.05
N GLY A 315 -11.05 -19.81 -27.40
CA GLY A 315 -10.13 -19.87 -28.52
C GLY A 315 -8.89 -19.00 -28.29
N LEU A 316 -8.27 -18.55 -29.37
CA LEU A 316 -7.12 -17.62 -29.36
C LEU A 316 -5.77 -18.22 -28.91
N ALA A 317 -5.52 -19.50 -29.17
CA ALA A 317 -4.25 -20.15 -28.82
C ALA A 317 -3.02 -19.44 -29.43
N GLU A 318 -3.13 -18.94 -30.67
CA GLU A 318 -2.04 -18.18 -31.31
C GLU A 318 -1.81 -16.83 -30.64
N VAL A 319 -2.88 -16.10 -30.31
CA VAL A 319 -2.80 -14.81 -29.61
C VAL A 319 -2.16 -14.98 -28.23
N LYS A 320 -2.59 -15.99 -27.47
CA LYS A 320 -2.04 -16.31 -26.14
C LYS A 320 -0.55 -16.61 -26.20
N ARG A 321 -0.13 -17.39 -27.21
CA ARG A 321 1.29 -17.69 -27.46
C ARG A 321 2.09 -16.44 -27.81
N ALA A 322 1.56 -15.60 -28.70
CA ALA A 322 2.23 -14.35 -29.10
C ALA A 322 2.36 -13.35 -27.95
N VAL A 323 1.39 -13.34 -27.02
CA VAL A 323 1.45 -12.53 -25.79
C VAL A 323 2.52 -13.08 -24.85
N ALA A 324 2.56 -14.39 -24.63
CA ALA A 324 3.61 -15.02 -23.82
C ALA A 324 5.01 -14.75 -24.38
N GLU A 325 5.19 -14.86 -25.71
CA GLU A 325 6.46 -14.53 -26.37
C GLU A 325 6.85 -13.05 -26.19
N LEU A 326 5.88 -12.13 -26.11
CA LEU A 326 6.14 -10.72 -25.83
C LEU A 326 6.61 -10.52 -24.39
N GLU A 327 5.98 -11.19 -23.43
CA GLU A 327 6.38 -11.16 -22.01
C GLU A 327 7.83 -11.65 -21.85
N ASP A 328 8.16 -12.81 -22.43
CA ASP A 328 9.51 -13.38 -22.44
C ASP A 328 10.55 -12.41 -23.02
N GLN A 329 10.21 -11.73 -24.13
CA GLN A 329 11.10 -10.76 -24.77
C GLN A 329 11.36 -9.54 -23.88
N ILE A 330 10.35 -9.07 -23.14
CA ILE A 330 10.47 -7.92 -22.25
C ILE A 330 11.28 -8.30 -21.01
N GLU A 331 11.06 -9.47 -20.44
CA GLU A 331 11.84 -9.98 -19.30
C GLU A 331 13.32 -10.11 -19.66
N VAL A 332 13.64 -10.79 -20.77
CA VAL A 332 15.03 -10.93 -21.24
C VAL A 332 15.64 -9.57 -21.55
N ARG A 333 14.88 -8.62 -22.09
CA ARG A 333 15.35 -7.25 -22.33
C ARG A 333 15.72 -6.53 -21.03
N ALA A 334 14.91 -6.64 -19.98
CA ALA A 334 15.21 -6.08 -18.67
C ALA A 334 16.50 -6.67 -18.09
N LEU A 335 16.68 -7.99 -18.18
CA LEU A 335 17.90 -8.68 -17.74
C LEU A 335 19.14 -8.21 -18.52
N ARG A 336 19.03 -8.01 -19.84
CA ARG A 336 20.12 -7.49 -20.68
C ARG A 336 20.51 -6.06 -20.30
N LEU A 337 19.52 -5.19 -20.04
CA LEU A 337 19.78 -3.82 -19.59
C LEU A 337 20.47 -3.79 -18.23
N ALA A 338 20.02 -4.60 -17.27
CA ALA A 338 20.65 -4.74 -15.96
C ALA A 338 22.11 -5.22 -16.05
N ALA A 339 22.42 -6.05 -17.06
CA ALA A 339 23.77 -6.49 -17.36
C ALA A 339 24.60 -5.51 -18.23
N GLY A 340 24.06 -4.33 -18.57
CA GLY A 340 24.74 -3.33 -19.41
C GLY A 340 24.88 -3.71 -20.89
N LEU A 341 24.13 -4.71 -21.36
CA LEU A 341 24.17 -5.16 -22.75
C LEU A 341 23.30 -4.29 -23.65
N PRO A 342 23.70 -4.06 -24.92
CA PRO A 342 22.84 -3.37 -25.87
C PRO A 342 21.59 -4.19 -26.16
N VAL A 343 20.45 -3.49 -26.26
CA VAL A 343 19.18 -4.06 -26.67
C VAL A 343 18.62 -3.25 -27.82
N ALA A 344 18.22 -3.94 -28.89
CA ALA A 344 17.65 -3.29 -30.06
C ALA A 344 16.28 -2.68 -29.72
N ASN A 345 15.98 -1.53 -30.31
CA ASN A 345 14.68 -0.89 -30.15
C ASN A 345 13.66 -1.62 -31.01
N GLN A 346 12.67 -2.24 -30.37
CA GLN A 346 11.52 -2.82 -31.04
C GLN A 346 10.30 -1.90 -30.87
N THR A 347 9.47 -1.80 -31.90
CA THR A 347 8.17 -1.15 -31.82
C THR A 347 7.17 -2.07 -31.11
N ASN A 348 6.24 -1.48 -30.36
CA ASN A 348 5.20 -2.21 -29.64
C ASN A 348 3.84 -2.19 -30.34
N HIS A 349 3.75 -1.50 -31.49
CA HIS A 349 2.55 -1.38 -32.31
C HIS A 349 2.21 -2.71 -32.97
N MET A 350 0.91 -2.98 -33.13
CA MET A 350 0.46 -4.25 -33.70
C MET A 350 -0.84 -4.13 -34.49
N LEU A 351 -1.11 -5.17 -35.28
CA LEU A 351 -2.35 -5.34 -36.02
C LEU A 351 -3.11 -6.55 -35.50
N LEU A 352 -4.39 -6.39 -35.21
CA LEU A 352 -5.32 -7.48 -34.88
C LEU A 352 -6.17 -7.77 -36.12
N VAL A 353 -5.91 -8.88 -36.80
CA VAL A 353 -6.62 -9.21 -38.04
C VAL A 353 -7.52 -10.42 -37.90
N GLY A 354 -8.69 -10.38 -38.51
CA GLY A 354 -9.58 -11.54 -38.61
C GLY A 354 -11.05 -11.17 -38.73
N PRO A 355 -11.94 -12.16 -38.84
CA PRO A 355 -13.37 -11.98 -39.01
C PRO A 355 -14.03 -11.15 -37.89
N PRO A 356 -15.26 -10.66 -38.07
CA PRO A 356 -15.93 -9.86 -37.07
C PRO A 356 -16.40 -10.75 -35.93
N GLY A 357 -16.34 -10.24 -34.70
CA GLY A 357 -16.80 -10.96 -33.51
C GLY A 357 -15.86 -12.08 -33.02
N THR A 358 -14.58 -12.03 -33.36
CA THR A 358 -13.53 -12.97 -32.90
C THR A 358 -12.75 -12.49 -31.67
N GLY A 359 -13.15 -11.38 -31.04
CA GLY A 359 -12.57 -10.93 -29.76
C GLY A 359 -11.48 -9.86 -29.85
N LYS A 360 -11.21 -9.28 -31.02
CA LYS A 360 -10.16 -8.25 -31.25
C LYS A 360 -10.16 -7.12 -30.20
N THR A 361 -11.30 -6.45 -29.99
CA THR A 361 -11.42 -5.36 -29.01
C THR A 361 -11.16 -5.84 -27.58
N THR A 362 -11.74 -6.96 -27.16
CA THR A 362 -11.51 -7.53 -25.82
C THR A 362 -10.06 -7.96 -25.61
N THR A 363 -9.37 -8.39 -26.67
CA THR A 363 -7.93 -8.67 -26.62
C THR A 363 -7.11 -7.38 -26.50
N ALA A 364 -7.51 -6.30 -27.18
CA ALA A 364 -6.86 -4.99 -27.03
C ALA A 364 -6.97 -4.47 -25.58
N GLU A 365 -8.13 -4.65 -24.93
CA GLU A 365 -8.32 -4.32 -23.51
C GLU A 365 -7.39 -5.14 -22.60
N ALA A 366 -7.28 -6.46 -22.84
CA ALA A 366 -6.37 -7.32 -22.09
C ALA A 366 -4.90 -6.90 -22.29
N LEU A 367 -4.52 -6.60 -23.53
CA LEU A 367 -3.20 -6.08 -23.87
C LEU A 367 -2.90 -4.73 -23.21
N GLY A 368 -3.90 -3.86 -23.04
CA GLY A 368 -3.77 -2.60 -22.30
C GLY A 368 -3.26 -2.83 -20.88
N LYS A 369 -3.88 -3.78 -20.16
CA LYS A 369 -3.47 -4.16 -18.80
C LYS A 369 -2.09 -4.81 -18.77
N ILE A 370 -1.83 -5.74 -19.68
CA ILE A 370 -0.53 -6.42 -19.78
C ILE A 370 0.59 -5.40 -20.07
N TYR A 371 0.39 -4.50 -21.03
CA TYR A 371 1.38 -3.48 -21.39
C TYR A 371 1.63 -2.51 -20.24
N ALA A 372 0.60 -2.16 -19.46
CA ALA A 372 0.76 -1.33 -18.27
C ALA A 372 1.53 -2.08 -17.16
N GLY A 373 1.20 -3.36 -16.94
CA GLY A 373 1.92 -4.21 -15.98
C GLY A 373 3.38 -4.42 -16.35
N LEU A 374 3.69 -4.54 -17.64
CA LEU A 374 5.07 -4.62 -18.15
C LEU A 374 5.78 -3.27 -18.22
N GLY A 375 5.10 -2.15 -17.91
CA GLY A 375 5.66 -0.80 -17.94
C GLY A 375 5.90 -0.23 -19.34
N ILE A 376 5.27 -0.79 -20.38
CA ILE A 376 5.31 -0.27 -21.76
C ILE A 376 4.45 0.99 -21.90
N VAL A 377 3.27 0.96 -21.29
CA VAL A 377 2.36 2.12 -21.21
C VAL A 377 2.12 2.48 -19.75
N ARG A 378 1.73 3.72 -19.48
CA ARG A 378 1.51 4.22 -18.11
C ARG A 378 0.11 3.87 -17.60
N HIS A 379 -0.87 3.82 -18.49
CA HIS A 379 -2.26 3.57 -18.14
C HIS A 379 -2.80 2.35 -18.88
N PRO A 380 -3.59 1.49 -18.21
CA PRO A 380 -4.08 0.25 -18.79
C PRO A 380 -5.26 0.44 -19.74
N GLU A 381 -5.96 1.57 -19.71
CA GLU A 381 -7.13 1.75 -20.55
C GLU A 381 -6.76 2.07 -22.00
N ILE A 382 -7.50 1.47 -22.92
CA ILE A 382 -7.41 1.75 -24.34
C ILE A 382 -8.28 2.97 -24.68
N ILE A 383 -7.83 3.76 -25.65
CA ILE A 383 -8.64 4.82 -26.28
C ILE A 383 -9.13 4.27 -27.62
N GLU A 384 -10.43 4.03 -27.74
CA GLU A 384 -11.03 3.66 -29.01
C GLU A 384 -11.26 4.90 -29.89
N VAL A 385 -10.86 4.81 -31.16
CA VAL A 385 -10.97 5.91 -32.13
C VAL A 385 -11.47 5.43 -33.48
N LYS A 386 -12.00 6.38 -34.25
CA LYS A 386 -12.53 6.20 -35.62
C LYS A 386 -11.84 7.15 -36.58
N ARG A 387 -12.07 6.95 -37.89
CA ARG A 387 -11.61 7.86 -38.96
C ARG A 387 -11.90 9.33 -38.65
N ALA A 388 -13.10 9.62 -38.14
CA ALA A 388 -13.54 10.98 -37.82
C ALA A 388 -12.68 11.66 -36.74
N ASP A 389 -11.96 10.91 -35.91
CA ASP A 389 -11.06 11.47 -34.89
C ASP A 389 -9.70 11.85 -35.47
N PHE A 390 -9.29 11.23 -36.59
CA PHE A 390 -8.04 11.52 -37.31
C PHE A 390 -8.23 12.59 -38.39
N CYS A 391 -9.31 12.49 -39.16
CA CYS A 391 -9.53 13.28 -40.37
C CYS A 391 -10.21 14.62 -40.04
N GLY A 392 -9.69 15.71 -40.61
CA GLY A 392 -10.32 17.03 -40.56
C GLY A 392 -11.42 17.18 -41.62
N GLU A 393 -12.23 18.23 -41.51
CA GLU A 393 -13.29 18.55 -42.47
C GLU A 393 -12.76 19.02 -43.83
N HIS A 394 -11.50 19.50 -43.87
CA HIS A 394 -10.87 20.08 -45.04
C HIS A 394 -9.40 19.61 -45.15
N ILE A 395 -8.84 19.65 -46.37
CA ILE A 395 -7.41 19.34 -46.61
C ILE A 395 -6.53 20.28 -45.78
N GLY A 396 -5.52 19.73 -45.10
CA GLY A 396 -4.63 20.47 -44.19
C GLY A 396 -5.11 20.54 -42.74
N ALA A 397 -6.33 20.07 -42.44
CA ALA A 397 -6.87 20.03 -41.08
C ALA A 397 -6.66 18.67 -40.37
N SER A 398 -6.36 17.59 -41.12
CA SER A 398 -6.14 16.26 -40.53
C SER A 398 -4.85 16.19 -39.71
N GLY A 399 -3.80 16.90 -40.13
CA GLY A 399 -2.52 16.82 -39.47
C GLY A 399 -2.54 17.30 -38.02
N PRO A 400 -2.98 18.55 -37.74
CA PRO A 400 -3.13 19.06 -36.38
C PRO A 400 -4.05 18.20 -35.51
N LYS A 401 -5.16 17.73 -36.07
CA LYS A 401 -6.15 16.90 -35.35
C LYS A 401 -5.59 15.54 -34.95
N THR A 402 -4.86 14.88 -35.85
CA THR A 402 -4.15 13.62 -35.57
C THR A 402 -3.10 13.82 -34.48
N ASN A 403 -2.32 14.90 -34.53
CA ASN A 403 -1.32 15.21 -33.51
C ASN A 403 -1.94 15.49 -32.14
N GLU A 404 -3.06 16.22 -32.07
CA GLU A 404 -3.78 16.43 -30.82
C GLU A 404 -4.27 15.10 -30.22
N LEU A 405 -4.84 14.22 -31.06
CA LEU A 405 -5.26 12.90 -30.63
C LEU A 405 -4.10 12.07 -30.06
N ILE A 406 -2.96 12.04 -30.76
CA ILE A 406 -1.76 11.31 -30.33
C ILE A 406 -1.23 11.88 -29.02
N ASN A 407 -1.10 13.20 -28.89
CA ASN A 407 -0.61 13.85 -27.67
C ASN A 407 -1.47 13.50 -26.44
N ARG A 408 -2.79 13.43 -26.61
CA ARG A 408 -3.73 13.01 -25.55
C ARG A 408 -3.66 11.51 -25.24
N SER A 409 -3.07 10.71 -26.13
CA SER A 409 -2.98 9.26 -26.03
C SER A 409 -1.60 8.77 -25.57
N LEU A 410 -0.63 9.67 -25.35
CA LEU A 410 0.68 9.32 -24.82
C LEU A 410 0.53 8.66 -23.43
N GLY A 411 1.29 7.60 -23.21
CA GLY A 411 1.23 6.72 -22.06
C GLY A 411 0.08 5.71 -22.11
N ARG A 412 -0.65 5.58 -23.23
CA ARG A 412 -1.82 4.69 -23.37
C ARG A 412 -1.78 3.92 -24.69
N ILE A 413 -2.74 3.01 -24.85
CA ILE A 413 -2.97 2.32 -26.12
C ILE A 413 -4.06 3.05 -26.91
N LEU A 414 -3.78 3.38 -28.17
CA LEU A 414 -4.77 3.90 -29.13
C LEU A 414 -5.25 2.75 -30.02
N PHE A 415 -6.55 2.45 -29.97
CA PHE A 415 -7.17 1.34 -30.70
C PHE A 415 -8.09 1.85 -31.79
N MET A 416 -7.89 1.42 -33.04
CA MET A 416 -8.77 1.75 -34.16
C MET A 416 -9.30 0.47 -34.81
N ASP A 417 -10.60 0.22 -34.67
CA ASP A 417 -11.28 -0.83 -35.44
C ASP A 417 -11.51 -0.37 -36.88
N GLU A 418 -11.55 -1.33 -37.80
CA GLU A 418 -11.57 -1.10 -39.25
C GLU A 418 -10.47 -0.10 -39.69
N PHE A 419 -9.23 -0.30 -39.22
CA PHE A 419 -8.10 0.62 -39.43
C PHE A 419 -7.89 1.03 -40.89
N TYR A 420 -8.19 0.13 -41.83
CA TYR A 420 -8.12 0.40 -43.28
C TYR A 420 -9.07 1.53 -43.72
N SER A 421 -10.14 1.83 -42.98
CA SER A 421 -11.06 2.93 -43.24
C SER A 421 -10.41 4.32 -43.06
N LEU A 422 -9.20 4.39 -42.49
CA LEU A 422 -8.47 5.64 -42.35
C LEU A 422 -8.11 6.28 -43.70
N VAL A 423 -8.12 5.49 -44.78
CA VAL A 423 -7.98 6.00 -46.15
C VAL A 423 -9.10 5.42 -47.00
N GLU A 424 -9.93 6.31 -47.55
CA GLU A 424 -10.98 5.96 -48.50
C GLU A 424 -10.40 5.99 -49.92
N ARG A 425 -10.89 5.10 -50.78
CA ARG A 425 -10.56 5.13 -52.22
C ARG A 425 -11.67 5.85 -52.97
N HIS A 426 -11.28 6.81 -53.81
CA HIS A 426 -12.18 7.43 -54.78
C HIS A 426 -12.58 6.44 -55.89
N GLN A 427 -13.60 6.77 -56.69
CA GLN A 427 -14.09 5.92 -57.79
C GLN A 427 -13.02 5.62 -58.86
N ASP A 428 -11.96 6.43 -58.93
CA ASP A 428 -10.80 6.25 -59.81
C ASP A 428 -9.69 5.38 -59.20
N GLY A 429 -9.93 4.81 -58.01
CA GLY A 429 -9.02 3.95 -57.26
C GLY A 429 -7.94 4.70 -56.45
N ARG A 430 -7.90 6.03 -56.52
CA ARG A 430 -6.89 6.84 -55.80
C ARG A 430 -7.25 7.00 -54.31
N PRO A 431 -6.27 6.96 -53.41
CA PRO A 431 -6.51 7.22 -51.99
C PRO A 431 -6.86 8.70 -51.74
N ASP A 432 -7.75 8.96 -50.79
CA ASP A 432 -8.17 10.30 -50.44
C ASP A 432 -7.06 11.10 -49.74
N MET A 433 -6.93 12.40 -50.07
CA MET A 433 -5.86 13.24 -49.54
C MET A 433 -5.96 13.48 -48.03
N ILE A 434 -7.18 13.52 -47.49
CA ILE A 434 -7.46 13.80 -46.07
C ILE A 434 -6.99 12.64 -45.19
N GLY A 435 -7.31 11.40 -45.59
CA GLY A 435 -6.83 10.18 -44.93
C GLY A 435 -5.32 9.99 -45.07
N MET A 436 -4.76 10.25 -46.25
CA MET A 436 -3.31 10.17 -46.47
C MET A 436 -2.53 11.15 -45.58
N GLU A 437 -3.05 12.35 -45.36
CA GLU A 437 -2.46 13.33 -44.44
C GLU A 437 -2.43 12.78 -43.00
N ALA A 438 -3.53 12.17 -42.54
CA ALA A 438 -3.60 11.55 -41.22
C ALA A 438 -2.63 10.36 -41.08
N VAL A 439 -2.55 9.49 -42.09
CA VAL A 439 -1.60 8.36 -42.12
C VAL A 439 -0.16 8.84 -42.01
N ASN A 440 0.19 9.91 -42.74
CA ASN A 440 1.55 10.46 -42.70
C ASN A 440 1.89 11.02 -41.31
N GLN A 441 0.96 11.68 -40.62
CA GLN A 441 1.21 12.11 -39.24
C GLN A 441 1.28 10.93 -38.26
N LEU A 442 0.40 9.94 -38.40
CA LEU A 442 0.46 8.72 -37.59
C LEU A 442 1.82 8.04 -37.72
N LEU A 443 2.36 7.91 -38.94
CA LEU A 443 3.68 7.33 -39.19
C LEU A 443 4.83 8.05 -38.46
N VAL A 444 4.78 9.39 -38.40
CA VAL A 444 5.77 10.17 -37.64
C VAL A 444 5.67 9.83 -36.16
N ALA A 445 4.46 9.78 -35.61
CA ALA A 445 4.25 9.47 -34.20
C ALA A 445 4.65 8.03 -33.83
N LEU A 446 4.37 7.04 -34.68
CA LEU A 446 4.79 5.65 -34.46
C LEU A 446 6.32 5.51 -34.40
N GLU A 447 7.07 6.42 -35.04
CA GLU A 447 8.54 6.44 -34.94
C GLU A 447 9.03 7.20 -33.71
N VAL A 448 8.47 8.39 -33.47
CA VAL A 448 8.91 9.28 -32.37
C VAL A 448 8.54 8.72 -31.01
N HIS A 449 7.34 8.17 -30.85
CA HIS A 449 6.76 7.73 -29.57
C HIS A 449 6.78 6.20 -29.38
N ARG A 450 7.82 5.52 -29.86
CA ARG A 450 7.91 4.06 -29.81
C ARG A 450 7.96 3.44 -28.39
N PHE A 451 8.18 4.25 -27.35
CA PHE A 451 8.35 3.80 -25.96
C PHE A 451 7.23 4.20 -25.01
N ASP A 452 6.49 5.24 -25.34
CA ASP A 452 5.43 5.81 -24.51
C ASP A 452 4.07 5.78 -25.20
N PHE A 453 3.97 5.24 -26.42
CA PHE A 453 2.72 5.12 -27.16
C PHE A 453 2.61 3.76 -27.84
N CYS A 454 1.41 3.18 -27.83
CA CYS A 454 1.12 1.97 -28.57
C CYS A 454 -0.14 2.15 -29.42
N PHE A 455 -0.02 1.98 -30.74
CA PHE A 455 -1.16 1.91 -31.65
C PHE A 455 -1.51 0.45 -31.96
N ILE A 456 -2.80 0.12 -31.84
CA ILE A 456 -3.36 -1.17 -32.24
C ILE A 456 -4.40 -0.92 -33.33
N GLY A 457 -4.09 -1.34 -34.56
CA GLY A 457 -5.07 -1.33 -35.65
C GLY A 457 -5.80 -2.68 -35.72
N ALA A 458 -7.10 -2.67 -35.94
CA ALA A 458 -7.89 -3.89 -36.13
C ALA A 458 -8.63 -3.87 -37.46
N GLY A 459 -8.91 -5.06 -38.01
CA GLY A 459 -9.68 -5.16 -39.24
C GLY A 459 -9.70 -6.56 -39.84
N TYR A 460 -10.28 -6.67 -41.04
CA TYR A 460 -10.19 -7.85 -41.86
C TYR A 460 -8.82 -7.98 -42.48
N GLU A 461 -8.34 -9.21 -42.63
CA GLU A 461 -6.95 -9.45 -43.00
C GLU A 461 -6.60 -8.90 -44.39
N LYS A 462 -7.45 -9.14 -45.41
CA LYS A 462 -7.16 -8.73 -46.78
C LYS A 462 -7.14 -7.21 -46.91
N GLU A 463 -8.06 -6.54 -46.25
CA GLU A 463 -8.26 -5.09 -46.25
C GLU A 463 -7.12 -4.39 -45.51
N VAL A 464 -6.66 -4.95 -44.39
CA VAL A 464 -5.46 -4.47 -43.70
C VAL A 464 -4.22 -4.66 -44.56
N ASP A 465 -4.06 -5.82 -45.21
CA ASP A 465 -2.91 -6.07 -46.09
C ASP A 465 -2.89 -5.13 -47.30
N GLU A 466 -4.06 -4.88 -47.91
CA GLU A 466 -4.18 -3.89 -48.98
C GLU A 466 -3.88 -2.48 -48.46
N PHE A 467 -4.37 -2.11 -47.28
CA PHE A 467 -4.11 -0.80 -46.68
C PHE A 467 -2.62 -0.56 -46.40
N LEU A 468 -1.88 -1.60 -45.96
CA LEU A 468 -0.44 -1.49 -45.76
C LEU A 468 0.34 -1.17 -47.05
N THR A 469 -0.24 -1.44 -48.23
CA THR A 469 0.37 -1.06 -49.52
C THR A 469 0.24 0.43 -49.86
N VAL A 470 -0.67 1.15 -49.18
CA VAL A 470 -0.92 2.58 -49.41
C VAL A 470 0.32 3.41 -49.08
N ASN A 471 1.07 3.02 -48.06
CA ASN A 471 2.34 3.64 -47.71
C ASN A 471 3.34 2.57 -47.23
N PRO A 472 4.48 2.36 -47.93
CA PRO A 472 5.49 1.38 -47.54
C PRO A 472 6.02 1.54 -46.09
N GLY A 473 5.95 2.75 -45.54
CA GLY A 473 6.35 3.04 -44.17
C GLY A 473 5.48 2.34 -43.11
N LEU A 474 4.20 2.05 -43.40
CA LEU A 474 3.29 1.42 -42.43
C LEU A 474 3.70 -0.02 -42.12
N ALA A 475 4.02 -0.81 -43.14
CA ALA A 475 4.42 -2.20 -42.96
C ALA A 475 5.67 -2.33 -42.07
N GLY A 476 6.60 -1.36 -42.13
CA GLY A 476 7.79 -1.33 -41.27
C GLY A 476 7.53 -0.94 -39.81
N ARG A 477 6.39 -0.32 -39.49
CA ARG A 477 6.02 0.08 -38.12
C ARG A 477 5.18 -0.99 -37.40
N PHE A 478 4.42 -1.77 -38.16
CA PHE A 478 3.59 -2.88 -37.69
C PHE A 478 4.28 -4.24 -37.94
N ASN A 479 5.31 -4.54 -37.16
CA ASN A 479 6.03 -5.82 -37.28
C ASN A 479 5.31 -7.00 -36.58
N ARG A 480 4.25 -6.73 -35.82
CA ARG A 480 3.41 -7.75 -35.14
C ARG A 480 2.00 -7.73 -35.71
N LYS A 481 1.55 -8.89 -36.20
CA LYS A 481 0.20 -9.11 -36.72
C LYS A 481 -0.37 -10.35 -36.03
N LEU A 482 -1.36 -10.15 -35.15
CA LEU A 482 -2.06 -11.20 -34.44
C LEU A 482 -3.29 -11.62 -35.25
N ARG A 483 -3.34 -12.90 -35.63
CA ARG A 483 -4.42 -13.47 -36.44
C ARG A 483 -5.50 -14.07 -35.53
N PHE A 484 -6.74 -13.76 -35.86
CA PHE A 484 -7.94 -14.25 -35.20
C PHE A 484 -8.71 -15.12 -36.17
N GLU A 485 -8.73 -16.41 -35.91
CA GLU A 485 -9.50 -17.37 -36.70
C GLU A 485 -10.99 -17.37 -36.33
N SER A 486 -11.82 -17.86 -37.23
CA SER A 486 -13.24 -18.10 -36.95
C SER A 486 -13.41 -19.22 -35.93
N TYR A 487 -14.29 -19.02 -34.96
CA TYR A 487 -14.51 -20.00 -33.90
C TYR A 487 -15.04 -21.32 -34.46
N THR A 488 -14.63 -22.41 -33.83
CA THR A 488 -15.25 -23.72 -34.01
C THR A 488 -16.66 -23.74 -33.43
N PRO A 489 -17.55 -24.64 -33.90
CA PRO A 489 -18.89 -24.79 -33.31
C PRO A 489 -18.86 -25.01 -31.79
N ALA A 490 -17.92 -25.81 -31.31
CA ALA A 490 -17.74 -26.06 -29.88
C ALA A 490 -17.33 -24.79 -29.11
N GLU A 491 -16.43 -23.97 -29.67
CA GLU A 491 -16.04 -22.68 -29.09
C GLU A 491 -17.22 -21.69 -29.06
N LEU A 492 -18.07 -21.65 -30.09
CA LEU A 492 -19.28 -20.82 -30.09
C LEU A 492 -20.26 -21.22 -28.98
N VAL A 493 -20.45 -22.52 -28.74
CA VAL A 493 -21.25 -23.01 -27.60
C VAL A 493 -20.59 -22.61 -26.28
N GLN A 494 -19.26 -22.74 -26.16
CA GLN A 494 -18.54 -22.33 -24.97
C GLN A 494 -18.70 -20.81 -24.70
N ILE A 495 -18.66 -19.98 -25.74
CA ILE A 495 -18.92 -18.53 -25.64
C ILE A 495 -20.35 -18.29 -25.15
N ALA A 496 -21.35 -18.99 -25.71
CA ALA A 496 -22.75 -18.86 -25.29
C ALA A 496 -22.93 -19.21 -23.80
N VAL A 497 -22.36 -20.33 -23.35
CA VAL A 497 -22.40 -20.75 -21.94
C VAL A 497 -21.71 -19.73 -21.02
N ARG A 498 -20.51 -19.25 -21.39
CA ARG A 498 -19.79 -18.23 -20.60
C ARG A 498 -20.54 -16.91 -20.55
N TYR A 499 -21.24 -16.52 -21.63
CA TYR A 499 -22.04 -15.30 -21.69
C TYR A 499 -23.30 -15.36 -20.81
N GLY A 500 -23.91 -16.55 -20.70
CA GLY A 500 -25.10 -16.80 -19.87
C GLY A 500 -24.80 -16.88 -18.37
N LYS A 501 -23.62 -17.40 -17.97
CA LYS A 501 -23.24 -17.60 -16.56
C LYS A 501 -23.45 -16.37 -15.65
N PRO A 502 -22.92 -15.16 -15.96
CA PRO A 502 -23.14 -13.97 -15.13
C PRO A 502 -24.59 -13.46 -15.14
N ARG A 503 -25.41 -13.90 -16.10
CA ARG A 503 -26.85 -13.58 -16.21
C ARG A 503 -27.76 -14.56 -15.47
N ALA A 504 -27.17 -15.54 -14.78
CA ALA A 504 -27.89 -16.70 -14.23
C ALA A 504 -28.67 -17.49 -15.30
N THR A 505 -28.16 -17.50 -16.55
CA THR A 505 -28.74 -18.24 -17.66
C THR A 505 -27.96 -19.53 -17.89
N VAL A 506 -28.64 -20.67 -17.84
CA VAL A 506 -28.07 -22.02 -18.02
C VAL A 506 -28.62 -22.61 -19.32
N ILE A 507 -27.72 -23.02 -20.22
CA ILE A 507 -28.10 -23.73 -21.45
C ILE A 507 -28.16 -25.22 -21.12
N GLU A 508 -29.33 -25.85 -21.27
CA GLU A 508 -29.47 -27.29 -21.06
C GLU A 508 -28.58 -28.08 -22.03
N ALA A 509 -28.14 -29.28 -21.64
CA ALA A 509 -27.23 -30.10 -22.46
C ALA A 509 -27.78 -30.34 -23.88
N ALA A 510 -29.06 -30.71 -24.00
CA ALA A 510 -29.71 -30.91 -25.31
C ALA A 510 -29.83 -29.61 -26.13
N ALA A 511 -29.95 -28.45 -25.47
CA ALA A 511 -29.99 -27.15 -26.13
C ALA A 511 -28.60 -26.73 -26.62
N ALA A 512 -27.55 -27.04 -25.85
CA ALA A 512 -26.16 -26.82 -26.23
C ALA A 512 -25.74 -27.72 -27.41
N GLU A 513 -26.17 -28.98 -27.44
CA GLU A 513 -25.97 -29.88 -28.58
C GLU A 513 -26.66 -29.36 -29.85
N ALA A 514 -27.90 -28.88 -29.74
CA ALA A 514 -28.63 -28.28 -30.86
C ALA A 514 -27.94 -27.00 -31.38
N LEU A 515 -27.43 -26.15 -30.47
CA LEU A 515 -26.63 -24.98 -30.86
C LEU A 515 -25.36 -25.40 -31.60
N ASN A 516 -24.66 -26.42 -31.09
CA ASN A 516 -23.44 -26.93 -31.72
C ASN A 516 -23.71 -27.46 -33.14
N ALA A 517 -24.78 -28.24 -33.31
CA ALA A 517 -25.19 -28.73 -34.62
C ALA A 517 -25.52 -27.58 -35.58
N ALA A 518 -26.26 -26.57 -35.12
CA ALA A 518 -26.58 -25.40 -35.91
C ALA A 518 -25.32 -24.61 -36.33
N CYS A 519 -24.38 -24.41 -35.39
CA CYS A 519 -23.08 -23.79 -35.69
C CYS A 519 -22.24 -24.60 -36.67
N ALA A 520 -22.31 -25.93 -36.63
CA ALA A 520 -21.64 -26.79 -37.61
C ALA A 520 -22.23 -26.62 -39.02
N THR A 521 -23.57 -26.55 -39.14
CA THR A 521 -24.24 -26.26 -40.42
C THR A 521 -23.87 -24.88 -40.95
N LEU A 522 -23.83 -23.85 -40.08
CA LEU A 522 -23.36 -22.51 -40.43
C LEU A 522 -21.92 -22.50 -40.94
N ARG A 523 -21.04 -23.30 -40.35
CA ARG A 523 -19.63 -23.38 -40.78
C ARG A 523 -19.48 -24.06 -42.14
N ALA A 524 -20.35 -25.02 -42.44
CA ALA A 524 -20.38 -25.70 -43.74
C ALA A 524 -20.97 -24.83 -44.86
N TYR A 525 -21.81 -23.84 -44.53
CA TYR A 525 -22.34 -22.89 -45.50
C TYR A 525 -21.23 -21.97 -46.04
N GLN A 526 -21.13 -21.89 -47.38
CA GLN A 526 -20.26 -20.95 -48.07
C GLN A 526 -21.07 -19.74 -48.54
N ALA A 527 -20.65 -18.57 -48.11
CA ALA A 527 -21.25 -17.31 -48.51
C ALA A 527 -20.75 -16.87 -49.90
N PRO A 528 -21.46 -15.94 -50.59
CA PRO A 528 -21.08 -15.49 -51.93
C PRO A 528 -19.69 -14.83 -52.03
N ASP A 529 -19.18 -14.30 -50.93
CA ASP A 529 -17.84 -13.69 -50.81
C ASP A 529 -16.72 -14.72 -50.55
N GLY A 530 -17.07 -16.01 -50.50
CA GLY A 530 -16.16 -17.11 -50.21
C GLY A 530 -15.89 -17.33 -48.71
N GLY A 531 -16.53 -16.56 -47.82
CA GLY A 531 -16.47 -16.75 -46.37
C GLY A 531 -17.37 -17.88 -45.87
N HIS A 532 -17.20 -18.28 -44.60
CA HIS A 532 -18.09 -19.25 -43.96
C HIS A 532 -19.33 -18.55 -43.38
N GLY A 533 -20.45 -19.26 -43.28
CA GLY A 533 -21.67 -18.73 -42.68
C GLY A 533 -21.48 -18.20 -41.25
N ILE A 534 -20.59 -18.82 -40.47
CA ILE A 534 -20.22 -18.31 -39.13
C ILE A 534 -19.60 -16.90 -39.16
N ASP A 535 -18.89 -16.55 -40.23
CA ASP A 535 -18.27 -15.23 -40.39
C ASP A 535 -19.33 -14.20 -40.76
N VAL A 536 -20.25 -14.55 -41.68
CA VAL A 536 -21.43 -13.74 -42.01
C VAL A 536 -22.28 -13.49 -40.76
N MET A 537 -22.41 -14.47 -39.87
CA MET A 537 -23.12 -14.33 -38.61
C MET A 537 -22.35 -13.52 -37.55
N HIS A 538 -21.07 -13.22 -37.77
CA HIS A 538 -20.16 -12.49 -36.87
C HIS A 538 -19.75 -13.30 -35.61
N ASN A 539 -19.45 -14.59 -35.75
CA ASN A 539 -18.74 -15.42 -34.76
C ASN A 539 -19.28 -15.29 -33.31
N GLY A 540 -18.47 -14.85 -32.34
CA GLY A 540 -18.88 -14.74 -30.93
C GLY A 540 -20.05 -13.78 -30.72
N ARG A 541 -20.25 -12.79 -31.59
CA ARG A 541 -21.44 -11.92 -31.56
C ARG A 541 -22.70 -12.71 -31.89
N PHE A 542 -22.64 -13.68 -32.80
CA PHE A 542 -23.75 -14.60 -33.07
C PHE A 542 -24.12 -15.41 -31.83
N ALA A 543 -23.14 -16.00 -31.15
CA ALA A 543 -23.40 -16.77 -29.93
C ALA A 543 -24.11 -15.93 -28.84
N ARG A 544 -23.66 -14.69 -28.61
CA ARG A 544 -24.33 -13.75 -27.69
C ARG A 544 -25.75 -13.41 -28.12
N ASN A 545 -25.92 -13.08 -29.39
CA ASN A 545 -27.20 -12.74 -29.99
C ASN A 545 -28.22 -13.89 -29.90
N VAL A 546 -27.77 -15.14 -30.00
CA VAL A 546 -28.61 -16.34 -29.83
C VAL A 546 -29.05 -16.48 -28.38
N VAL A 547 -28.13 -16.32 -27.41
CA VAL A 547 -28.46 -16.38 -25.98
C VAL A 547 -29.50 -15.32 -25.61
N GLU A 548 -29.30 -14.07 -26.02
CA GLU A 548 -30.25 -12.97 -25.72
C GLU A 548 -31.63 -13.20 -26.35
N ARG A 549 -31.69 -13.78 -27.54
CA ARG A 549 -32.95 -14.18 -28.19
C ARG A 549 -33.61 -15.32 -27.43
N ALA A 550 -32.85 -16.35 -27.08
CA ALA A 550 -33.33 -17.50 -26.35
C ALA A 550 -33.83 -17.11 -24.95
N GLU A 551 -33.20 -16.15 -24.27
CA GLU A 551 -33.69 -15.58 -23.00
C GLU A 551 -35.08 -14.96 -23.16
N ARG A 552 -35.32 -14.17 -24.22
CA ARG A 552 -36.65 -13.60 -24.48
C ARG A 552 -37.72 -14.68 -24.74
N LEU A 553 -37.33 -15.77 -25.41
CA LEU A 553 -38.21 -16.91 -25.66
C LEU A 553 -38.50 -17.69 -24.37
N ARG A 554 -37.48 -17.95 -23.54
CA ARG A 554 -37.63 -18.50 -22.20
C ARG A 554 -38.59 -17.65 -21.37
N ASP A 555 -38.39 -16.34 -21.31
CA ASP A 555 -39.21 -15.44 -20.51
C ASP A 555 -40.68 -15.48 -20.95
N SER A 556 -40.92 -15.55 -22.26
CA SER A 556 -42.26 -15.70 -22.82
C SER A 556 -42.90 -17.04 -22.44
N ARG A 557 -42.14 -18.14 -22.51
CA ARG A 557 -42.57 -19.48 -22.10
C ARG A 557 -42.90 -19.53 -20.60
N VAL A 558 -42.00 -19.05 -19.76
CA VAL A 558 -42.14 -19.07 -18.29
C VAL A 558 -43.30 -18.18 -17.85
N ALA A 559 -43.47 -17.01 -18.48
CA ALA A 559 -44.64 -16.15 -18.23
C ALA A 559 -45.96 -16.86 -18.60
N ALA A 560 -45.99 -17.62 -19.69
CA ALA A 560 -47.17 -18.42 -20.05
C ALA A 560 -47.45 -19.52 -19.02
N GLN A 561 -46.43 -20.27 -18.59
CA GLN A 561 -46.53 -21.28 -17.52
C GLN A 561 -47.10 -20.69 -16.22
N HIS A 562 -46.57 -19.54 -15.78
CA HIS A 562 -47.06 -18.85 -14.58
C HIS A 562 -48.53 -18.42 -14.70
N ARG A 563 -48.95 -17.94 -15.88
CA ARG A 563 -50.36 -17.54 -16.13
C ARG A 563 -51.29 -18.75 -16.11
N SER A 564 -50.86 -19.88 -16.65
CA SER A 564 -51.65 -21.12 -16.66
C SER A 564 -51.82 -21.73 -15.27
N ALA A 565 -50.80 -21.66 -14.41
CA ALA A 565 -50.88 -22.12 -13.02
C ALA A 565 -49.97 -21.28 -12.11
N LYS A 566 -50.57 -20.49 -11.21
CA LYS A 566 -49.82 -19.69 -10.22
C LYS A 566 -49.00 -20.62 -9.31
N GLY A 567 -47.72 -20.33 -9.15
CA GLY A 567 -46.78 -21.15 -8.36
C GLY A 567 -46.15 -22.33 -9.10
N SER A 568 -46.43 -22.50 -10.40
CA SER A 568 -45.84 -23.59 -11.21
C SER A 568 -44.40 -23.33 -11.69
N VAL A 569 -43.87 -22.12 -11.50
CA VAL A 569 -42.54 -21.72 -11.98
C VAL A 569 -41.49 -21.98 -10.91
N THR A 570 -40.43 -22.68 -11.28
CA THR A 570 -39.27 -22.96 -10.43
C THR A 570 -38.11 -22.00 -10.71
N ILE A 571 -37.09 -21.97 -9.84
CA ILE A 571 -35.84 -21.24 -10.10
C ILE A 571 -35.15 -21.79 -11.36
N GLU A 572 -35.19 -23.11 -11.55
CA GLU A 572 -34.62 -23.76 -12.73
C GLU A 572 -35.31 -23.28 -14.02
N ASP A 573 -36.64 -23.14 -14.03
CA ASP A 573 -37.38 -22.60 -15.19
C ASP A 573 -36.96 -21.17 -15.55
N LEU A 574 -36.65 -20.35 -14.53
CA LEU A 574 -36.18 -18.97 -14.71
C LEU A 574 -34.74 -18.90 -15.24
N GLN A 575 -33.94 -19.95 -15.03
CA GLN A 575 -32.54 -20.00 -15.44
C GLN A 575 -32.34 -20.75 -16.78
N ALA A 576 -33.13 -21.79 -17.05
CA ALA A 576 -32.88 -22.76 -18.11
C ALA A 576 -33.37 -22.32 -19.52
N LEU A 577 -32.45 -22.31 -20.47
CA LEU A 577 -32.73 -22.28 -21.91
C LEU A 577 -32.89 -23.71 -22.42
N ARG A 578 -34.07 -24.02 -22.95
CA ARG A 578 -34.39 -25.33 -23.54
C ARG A 578 -34.10 -25.33 -25.03
N THR A 579 -34.04 -26.52 -25.62
CA THR A 579 -33.75 -26.73 -27.04
C THR A 579 -34.64 -25.88 -27.95
N GLN A 580 -35.94 -25.78 -27.66
CA GLN A 580 -36.86 -24.99 -28.47
C GLN A 580 -36.52 -23.49 -28.48
N ASP A 581 -36.12 -22.92 -27.34
CA ASP A 581 -35.77 -21.50 -27.24
C ASP A 581 -34.53 -21.21 -28.10
N VAL A 582 -33.53 -22.09 -28.03
CA VAL A 582 -32.26 -21.94 -28.73
C VAL A 582 -32.42 -22.16 -30.23
N VAL A 583 -33.13 -23.20 -30.66
CA VAL A 583 -33.36 -23.49 -32.08
C VAL A 583 -34.13 -22.34 -32.74
N THR A 584 -35.22 -21.88 -32.12
CA THR A 584 -35.98 -20.73 -32.64
C THR A 584 -35.11 -19.48 -32.69
N ALA A 585 -34.32 -19.20 -31.65
CA ALA A 585 -33.40 -18.06 -31.63
C ALA A 585 -32.36 -18.09 -32.75
N VAL A 586 -31.83 -19.28 -33.08
CA VAL A 586 -30.89 -19.44 -34.19
C VAL A 586 -31.58 -19.20 -35.53
N VAL A 587 -32.74 -19.82 -35.76
CA VAL A 587 -33.51 -19.65 -37.00
C VAL A 587 -33.82 -18.17 -37.25
N ASP A 588 -34.31 -17.47 -36.23
CA ASP A 588 -34.63 -16.04 -36.31
C ASP A 588 -33.38 -15.20 -36.64
N ALA A 589 -32.26 -15.47 -35.95
CA ALA A 589 -31.02 -14.76 -36.19
C ALA A 589 -30.49 -14.97 -37.62
N CYS A 590 -30.59 -16.18 -38.15
CA CYS A 590 -30.13 -16.50 -39.51
C CYS A 590 -31.06 -15.93 -40.58
N ALA A 591 -32.36 -15.92 -40.33
CA ALA A 591 -33.36 -15.31 -41.22
C ALA A 591 -33.12 -13.80 -41.40
N GLU A 592 -32.80 -13.07 -40.32
CA GLU A 592 -32.47 -11.63 -40.39
C GLU A 592 -31.28 -11.34 -41.32
N LYS A 593 -30.29 -12.25 -41.35
CA LYS A 593 -29.10 -12.14 -42.21
C LYS A 593 -29.23 -12.87 -43.54
N HIS A 594 -30.42 -13.35 -43.89
CA HIS A 594 -30.70 -14.06 -45.13
C HIS A 594 -29.79 -15.29 -45.36
N VAL A 595 -29.36 -15.95 -44.28
CA VAL A 595 -28.57 -17.19 -44.34
C VAL A 595 -29.55 -18.36 -44.29
N PRO A 596 -29.73 -19.12 -45.40
CA PRO A 596 -30.68 -20.21 -45.43
C PRO A 596 -30.11 -21.41 -44.67
N ILE A 597 -30.75 -21.78 -43.56
CA ILE A 597 -30.38 -22.96 -42.78
C ILE A 597 -31.64 -23.79 -42.57
N ALA A 598 -31.59 -25.06 -42.96
CA ALA A 598 -32.53 -26.06 -42.51
C ALA A 598 -31.93 -26.71 -41.25
N LEU A 599 -32.51 -26.42 -40.08
CA LEU A 599 -32.10 -26.96 -38.80
C LEU A 599 -32.92 -28.19 -38.40
#